data_AF-A0A6N2W8A2-F1
#
_entry.id   AF-A0A6N2W8A2-F1
#
_cell.length_a   1.000
_cell.length_b   1.000
_cell.length_c   1.000
_cell.angle_alpha   90.00
_cell.angle_beta   90.00
_cell.angle_gamma   90.00
#
_symmetry.space_group_name_H-M   'P 1'
#
loop_
_entity.id
_entity.type
_entity.pdbx_description
1 polymer ?
#
loop_
_entity_poly.entity_id
_entity_poly.type
_entity_poly.pdbx_seq_one_letter_code
_entity_poly.pdbx_strand_id
1 'polypeptide(L)'
;MALDLERIMLLLQKRLNGMQEMKRLTGELLESASRNDQVSLELILQMRADEMARIEAAGEQIWLMAEQGPEEAGQVRWLMSQEFLRTGEPKGFEERKILEIRSKTASLLKEVREADQRLNQHVGGRRSYYASNK
;
A
#
# COMPACT_ATOMS: atom_id res chain seq x y z
N MET A 1 23.10 15.42 6.47
CA MET A 1 22.54 16.39 5.48
C MET A 1 21.07 16.58 5.84
N ALA A 2 20.36 17.61 5.38
CA ALA A 2 18.93 17.65 5.66
C ALA A 2 18.22 16.51 4.91
N LEU A 3 17.29 15.81 5.57
CA LEU A 3 16.47 14.76 4.95
C LEU A 3 15.61 15.38 3.84
N ASP A 4 15.61 14.77 2.65
CA ASP A 4 14.80 15.21 1.53
C ASP A 4 13.33 14.77 1.71
N LEU A 5 12.52 15.63 2.33
CA LEU A 5 11.11 15.36 2.57
C LEU A 5 10.27 15.30 1.28
N GLU A 6 10.66 16.07 0.25
CA GLU A 6 9.99 16.04 -1.06
C GLU A 6 10.15 14.66 -1.71
N ARG A 7 11.36 14.08 -1.63
CA ARG A 7 11.59 12.73 -2.11
C ARG A 7 10.75 11.69 -1.37
N ILE A 8 10.61 11.81 -0.05
CA ILE A 8 9.72 10.93 0.75
C ILE A 8 8.27 11.07 0.27
N MET A 9 7.77 12.30 0.05
CA MET A 9 6.42 12.53 -0.46
C MET A 9 6.19 11.83 -1.80
N LEU A 10 7.12 11.97 -2.75
CA LEU A 10 7.01 11.35 -4.08
C LEU A 10 6.99 9.82 -3.99
N LEU A 11 7.83 9.24 -3.12
CA LEU A 11 7.85 7.80 -2.89
C LEU A 11 6.56 7.29 -2.24
N LEU A 12 6.01 8.02 -1.26
CA LEU A 12 4.72 7.69 -0.66
C LEU A 12 3.56 7.85 -1.65
N GLN A 13 3.59 8.88 -2.50
CA GLN A 13 2.59 9.05 -3.55
C GLN A 13 2.64 7.89 -4.54
N LYS A 14 3.84 7.43 -4.91
CA LYS A 14 4.02 6.23 -5.74
C LYS A 14 3.40 4.99 -5.08
N ARG A 15 3.60 4.82 -3.77
CA ARG A 15 2.98 3.72 -3.01
C ARG A 15 1.44 3.83 -2.97
N LEU A 16 0.91 5.04 -2.80
CA LEU A 16 -0.53 5.28 -2.84
C LEU A 16 -1.11 4.92 -4.21
N ASN A 17 -0.47 5.34 -5.30
CA ASN A 17 -0.91 5.03 -6.66
C ASN A 17 -0.89 3.52 -6.92
N GLY A 18 0.17 2.81 -6.53
CA GLY A 18 0.23 1.35 -6.66
C GLY A 18 -0.86 0.66 -5.82
N MET A 19 -1.19 1.19 -4.65
CA MET A 19 -2.30 0.65 -3.83
C MET A 19 -3.67 0.91 -4.47
N GLN A 20 -3.86 2.01 -5.18
CA GLN A 20 -5.09 2.28 -5.95
C GLN A 20 -5.24 1.28 -7.09
N GLU A 21 -4.12 0.98 -7.74
CA GLU A 21 -4.07 -0.02 -8.80
C GLU A 21 -4.35 -1.43 -8.27
N MET A 22 -3.79 -1.78 -7.11
CA MET A 22 -4.12 -3.03 -6.41
C MET A 22 -5.62 -3.16 -6.13
N LYS A 23 -6.30 -2.07 -5.72
CA LYS A 23 -7.76 -2.07 -5.54
C LYS A 23 -8.50 -2.33 -6.86
N ARG A 24 -8.11 -1.65 -7.93
CA ARG A 24 -8.70 -1.83 -9.27
C ARG A 24 -8.55 -3.27 -9.75
N LEU A 25 -7.32 -3.79 -9.73
CA LEU A 25 -6.99 -5.15 -10.16
C LEU A 25 -7.70 -6.21 -9.30
N THR A 26 -7.89 -5.99 -8.00
CA THR A 26 -8.64 -6.91 -7.15
C THR A 26 -10.12 -6.97 -7.53
N GLY A 27 -10.72 -5.85 -7.94
CA GLY A 27 -12.08 -5.81 -8.49
C GLY A 27 -12.18 -6.58 -9.82
N GLU A 28 -11.25 -6.34 -10.73
CA GLU A 28 -11.19 -7.04 -12.03
C GLU A 28 -10.96 -8.54 -11.87
N LEU A 29 -10.17 -8.94 -10.87
CA LEU A 29 -9.93 -10.34 -10.55
C LEU A 29 -11.23 -11.04 -10.11
N LEU A 30 -12.08 -10.35 -9.33
CA LEU A 30 -13.39 -10.86 -8.92
C LEU A 30 -14.35 -11.01 -10.11
N GLU A 31 -14.38 -10.03 -11.01
CA GLU A 31 -15.20 -10.11 -12.21
C GLU A 31 -14.76 -11.25 -13.14
N SER A 32 -13.46 -11.36 -13.38
CA SER A 32 -12.89 -12.43 -14.22
C SER A 32 -13.11 -13.81 -13.61
N ALA A 33 -13.01 -13.93 -12.27
CA ALA A 33 -13.36 -15.17 -11.57
C ALA A 33 -14.83 -15.55 -11.76
N SER A 34 -15.73 -14.56 -11.67
CA SER A 34 -17.17 -14.77 -11.86
C SER A 34 -17.52 -15.21 -13.29
N ARG A 35 -16.73 -14.79 -14.28
CA ARG A 35 -16.87 -15.19 -15.70
C ARG A 35 -16.09 -16.46 -16.07
N ASN A 36 -15.35 -17.04 -15.13
CA ASN A 36 -14.46 -18.18 -15.35
C ASN A 36 -13.42 -17.95 -16.48
N ASP A 37 -12.95 -16.71 -16.61
CA ASP A 37 -11.95 -16.31 -17.62
C ASP A 37 -10.53 -16.53 -17.08
N GLN A 38 -10.01 -17.73 -17.30
CA GLN A 38 -8.72 -18.15 -16.74
C GLN A 38 -7.53 -17.34 -17.27
N VAL A 39 -7.55 -16.92 -18.54
CA VAL A 39 -6.46 -16.14 -19.14
C VAL A 39 -6.38 -14.76 -18.48
N SER A 40 -7.52 -14.10 -18.30
CA SER A 40 -7.58 -12.81 -17.61
C SER A 40 -7.18 -12.93 -16.14
N LEU A 41 -7.54 -14.03 -15.45
CA LEU A 41 -7.13 -14.26 -14.07
C LEU A 41 -5.61 -14.30 -13.90
N GLU A 42 -4.91 -15.07 -14.74
CA GLU A 42 -3.45 -15.20 -14.69
C GLU A 42 -2.76 -13.85 -14.97
N LEU A 43 -3.24 -13.11 -15.99
CA LEU A 43 -2.71 -11.79 -16.31
C LEU A 43 -2.90 -10.79 -15.16
N ILE A 44 -4.09 -10.73 -14.57
CA ILE A 44 -4.39 -9.80 -13.46
C ILE A 44 -3.54 -10.15 -12.23
N LEU A 45 -3.33 -11.45 -11.93
CA LEU A 45 -2.45 -11.87 -10.83
C LEU A 45 -1.01 -11.41 -11.05
N GLN A 46 -0.49 -11.52 -12.28
CA GLN A 46 0.86 -11.02 -12.60
C GLN A 46 0.95 -9.50 -12.44
N MET A 47 -0.03 -8.76 -12.95
CA MET A 47 -0.07 -7.29 -12.80
C MET A 47 -0.09 -6.89 -11.32
N ARG A 48 -0.83 -7.62 -10.47
CA ARG A 48 -0.83 -7.39 -9.02
C ARG A 48 0.55 -7.64 -8.41
N ALA A 49 1.24 -8.71 -8.82
CA ALA A 49 2.60 -9.00 -8.34
C ALA A 49 3.56 -7.85 -8.70
N ASP A 50 3.48 -7.33 -9.92
CA ASP A 50 4.30 -6.21 -10.38
C ASP A 50 4.02 -4.93 -9.57
N GLU A 51 2.75 -4.64 -9.27
CA GLU A 51 2.38 -3.49 -8.44
C GLU A 51 2.84 -3.65 -6.99
N MET A 52 2.75 -4.83 -6.40
CA MET A 52 3.30 -5.09 -5.06
C MET A 52 4.81 -4.84 -5.03
N ALA A 53 5.56 -5.34 -6.02
CA ALA A 53 7.00 -5.10 -6.13
C ALA A 53 7.33 -3.60 -6.25
N ARG A 54 6.54 -2.84 -7.00
CA ARG A 54 6.71 -1.37 -7.12
C ARG A 54 6.47 -0.65 -5.80
N ILE A 55 5.47 -1.07 -5.03
CA ILE A 55 5.14 -0.50 -3.71
C ILE A 55 6.26 -0.81 -2.70
N GLU A 56 6.75 -2.05 -2.70
CA GLU A 56 7.86 -2.49 -1.85
C GLU A 56 9.14 -1.72 -2.16
N ALA A 57 9.57 -1.67 -3.42
CA ALA A 57 10.76 -0.95 -3.84
C ALA A 57 10.71 0.55 -3.49
N ALA A 58 9.53 1.18 -3.56
CA ALA A 58 9.36 2.56 -3.11
C ALA A 58 9.47 2.69 -1.58
N GLY A 59 9.01 1.69 -0.83
CA GLY A 59 9.18 1.62 0.63
C GLY A 59 10.62 1.43 1.06
N GLU A 60 11.35 0.54 0.38
CA GLU A 60 12.78 0.32 0.60
C GLU A 60 13.58 1.59 0.36
N GLN A 61 13.28 2.34 -0.71
CA GLN A 61 13.93 3.63 -0.96
C GLN A 61 13.74 4.64 0.18
N ILE A 62 12.58 4.66 0.84
CA ILE A 62 12.37 5.51 2.03
C ILE A 62 13.27 5.05 3.18
N TRP A 63 13.43 3.73 3.38
CA TRP A 63 14.30 3.20 4.42
C TRP A 63 15.78 3.40 4.12
N LEU A 64 16.22 3.34 2.87
CA LEU A 64 17.59 3.68 2.48
C LEU A 64 17.93 5.15 2.80
N MET A 65 16.94 6.06 2.77
CA MET A 65 17.15 7.44 3.21
C MET A 65 17.42 7.53 4.72
N ALA A 66 16.92 6.60 5.52
CA ALA A 66 17.25 6.50 6.94
C ALA A 66 18.71 6.09 7.18
N GLU A 67 19.37 5.45 6.22
CA GLU A 67 20.76 4.99 6.35
C GLU A 67 21.80 6.12 6.16
N GLN A 68 21.36 7.32 5.78
CA GLN A 68 22.24 8.48 5.57
C GLN A 68 22.86 9.03 6.87
N GLY A 69 22.24 8.75 8.02
CA GLY A 69 22.74 9.18 9.32
C GLY A 69 21.74 8.97 10.47
N PRO A 70 22.18 9.12 11.73
CA PRO A 70 21.32 8.87 12.89
C PRO A 70 20.16 9.88 13.01
N GLU A 71 20.34 11.12 12.55
CA GLU A 71 19.30 12.14 12.55
C GLU A 71 18.24 11.84 11.50
N GLU A 72 18.67 11.56 10.26
CA GLU A 72 17.82 11.16 9.14
C GLU A 72 17.04 9.89 9.50
N ALA A 73 17.69 8.91 10.15
CA ALA A 73 17.04 7.72 10.64
C ALA A 73 15.93 8.01 11.66
N GLY A 74 16.17 8.95 12.59
CA GLY A 74 15.18 9.40 13.56
C GLY A 74 13.97 10.03 12.88
N GLN A 75 14.20 10.92 11.93
CA GLN A 75 13.16 11.61 11.18
C GLN A 75 12.33 10.65 10.30
N VAL A 76 12.97 9.76 9.53
CA VAL A 76 12.25 8.75 8.74
C VAL A 76 11.41 7.84 9.63
N ARG A 77 11.99 7.33 10.74
CA ARG A 77 11.25 6.49 11.70
C ARG A 77 10.05 7.22 12.28
N TRP A 78 10.21 8.48 12.66
CA TRP A 78 9.11 9.31 13.15
C TRP A 78 8.01 9.46 12.08
N LEU A 79 8.37 9.92 10.88
CA LEU A 79 7.43 10.16 9.79
C LEU A 79 6.71 8.89 9.33
N MET A 80 7.36 7.71 9.45
CA MET A 80 6.79 6.40 9.10
C MET A 80 6.06 5.72 10.27
N SER A 81 6.13 6.26 11.48
CA SER A 81 5.50 5.67 12.66
C SER A 81 3.97 5.73 12.60
N GLN A 82 3.32 4.87 13.39
CA GLN A 82 1.87 4.94 13.62
C GLN A 82 1.51 6.14 14.51
N GLU A 83 2.42 6.59 15.36
CA GLU A 83 2.22 7.76 16.22
C GLU A 83 2.08 9.03 15.39
N PHE A 84 3.00 9.28 14.46
CA PHE A 84 2.87 10.41 13.53
C PHE A 84 1.57 10.37 12.73
N LEU A 85 1.11 9.17 12.34
CA LEU A 85 -0.16 9.02 11.60
C LEU A 85 -1.39 9.38 12.45
N ARG A 86 -1.33 9.18 13.78
CA ARG A 86 -2.46 9.38 14.69
C ARG A 86 -2.47 10.75 15.35
N THR A 87 -1.31 11.22 15.78
CA THR A 87 -1.14 12.40 16.65
C THR A 87 -0.03 13.32 16.17
N GLY A 88 0.54 13.08 14.98
CA GLY A 88 1.58 13.91 14.43
C GLY A 88 1.08 15.33 14.18
N GLU A 89 1.84 16.32 14.65
CA GLU A 89 1.63 17.73 14.32
C GLU A 89 2.63 18.14 13.22
N PRO A 90 2.19 18.16 11.94
CA PRO A 90 3.09 18.44 10.84
C PRO A 90 3.52 19.92 10.84
N LYS A 91 4.83 20.16 10.83
CA LYS A 91 5.46 21.47 10.96
C LYS A 91 5.63 22.22 9.63
N GLY A 92 5.41 21.53 8.50
CA GLY A 92 5.63 22.06 7.15
C GLY A 92 4.60 21.57 6.13
N PHE A 93 4.72 22.05 4.89
CA PHE A 93 3.88 21.59 3.79
C PHE A 93 4.11 20.10 3.51
N GLU A 94 5.37 19.69 3.57
CA GLU A 94 5.82 18.36 3.24
C GLU A 94 5.30 17.34 4.24
N GLU A 95 5.47 17.59 5.54
CA GLU A 95 4.95 16.72 6.59
C GLU A 95 3.42 16.63 6.56
N ARG A 96 2.71 17.73 6.25
CA ARG A 96 1.26 17.71 6.05
C ARG A 96 0.88 16.78 4.91
N LYS A 97 1.61 16.87 3.80
CA LYS A 97 1.32 16.03 2.62
C LYS A 97 1.66 14.57 2.87
N ILE A 98 2.76 14.29 3.58
CA ILE A 98 3.12 12.94 4.05
C ILE A 98 1.97 12.37 4.90
N LEU A 99 1.47 13.12 5.89
CA LEU A 99 0.38 12.68 6.74
C LEU A 99 -0.90 12.39 5.92
N GLU A 100 -1.26 13.27 4.98
CA GLU A 100 -2.41 13.10 4.10
C GLU A 100 -2.29 11.82 3.25
N ILE A 101 -1.15 11.63 2.58
CA ILE A 101 -0.90 10.47 1.71
C ILE A 101 -0.92 9.18 2.53
N ARG A 102 -0.27 9.15 3.70
CA ARG A 102 -0.25 7.97 4.57
C ARG A 102 -1.65 7.62 5.08
N SER A 103 -2.44 8.62 5.46
CA SER A 103 -3.83 8.43 5.90
C SER A 103 -4.69 7.82 4.79
N LYS A 104 -4.59 8.36 3.57
CA LYS A 104 -5.27 7.81 2.39
C LYS A 104 -4.83 6.37 2.10
N THR A 105 -3.52 6.11 2.18
CA THR A 105 -2.96 4.77 1.95
C THR A 105 -3.46 3.77 2.99
N ALA A 106 -3.58 4.16 4.25
CA ALA A 106 -4.09 3.29 5.32
C ALA A 106 -5.57 2.95 5.12
N SER A 107 -6.41 3.92 4.77
CA SER A 107 -7.82 3.69 4.43
C SER A 107 -7.95 2.76 3.23
N LEU A 108 -7.16 3.01 2.18
CA LEU A 108 -7.18 2.21 0.96
C LEU A 108 -6.70 0.78 1.19
N LEU A 109 -5.69 0.57 2.02
CA LEU A 109 -5.23 -0.77 2.41
C LEU A 109 -6.34 -1.58 3.09
N LYS A 110 -7.18 -0.93 3.91
CA LYS A 110 -8.34 -1.57 4.52
C LYS A 110 -9.34 -2.02 3.45
N GLU A 111 -9.65 -1.15 2.49
CA GLU A 111 -10.55 -1.47 1.38
C GLU A 111 -10.04 -2.60 0.49
N VAL A 112 -8.74 -2.61 0.17
CA VAL A 112 -8.10 -3.70 -0.61
C VAL A 112 -8.20 -5.02 0.15
N ARG A 113 -7.91 -5.03 1.46
CA ARG A 113 -8.03 -6.24 2.29
C ARG A 113 -9.46 -6.79 2.32
N GLU A 114 -10.46 -5.92 2.45
CA GLU A 114 -11.87 -6.31 2.41
C GLU A 114 -12.26 -6.89 1.05
N ALA A 115 -11.77 -6.30 -0.05
CA ALA A 115 -11.99 -6.82 -1.40
C ALA A 115 -11.32 -8.19 -1.62
N ASP A 116 -10.06 -8.34 -1.19
CA ASP A 116 -9.33 -9.61 -1.25
C ASP A 116 -10.00 -10.70 -0.43
N GLN A 117 -10.53 -10.37 0.74
CA GLN A 117 -11.30 -11.30 1.57
C GLN A 117 -12.56 -11.79 0.84
N ARG A 118 -13.33 -10.88 0.24
CA ARG A 118 -14.53 -11.24 -0.56
C ARG A 118 -14.17 -12.13 -1.74
N LEU A 119 -13.11 -11.79 -2.47
CA LEU A 119 -12.59 -12.60 -3.57
C LEU A 119 -12.21 -14.01 -3.10
N ASN A 120 -11.45 -14.11 -2.01
CA ASN A 120 -11.00 -15.39 -1.48
C ASN A 120 -12.17 -16.28 -1.04
N GLN A 121 -13.22 -15.69 -0.46
CA GLN A 121 -14.45 -16.40 -0.11
C GLN A 121 -15.25 -16.82 -1.34
N HIS A 122 -15.31 -15.97 -2.37
CA HIS A 122 -16.01 -16.26 -3.63
C HIS A 122 -15.37 -17.42 -4.39
N VAL A 123 -14.04 -17.38 -4.58
CA VAL A 123 -13.28 -18.39 -5.31
C VAL A 123 -13.08 -19.67 -4.48
N GLY A 124 -12.74 -19.52 -3.19
CA GLY A 124 -12.39 -20.65 -2.33
C GLY A 124 -13.58 -21.36 -1.69
N GLY A 125 -14.77 -20.73 -1.62
CA GLY A 125 -15.94 -21.29 -0.96
C GLY A 125 -15.62 -21.79 0.46
N ARG A 126 -15.89 -23.07 0.73
CA ARG A 126 -15.58 -23.72 2.03
C ARG A 126 -14.09 -23.92 2.30
N ARG A 127 -13.23 -23.79 1.29
CA ARG A 127 -11.76 -23.87 1.40
C ARG A 127 -11.10 -22.48 1.42
N SER A 128 -11.90 -21.41 1.52
CA SER A 128 -11.38 -20.06 1.67
C SER A 128 -10.51 -19.97 2.92
N TYR A 129 -9.40 -19.24 2.83
CA TYR A 129 -8.53 -18.91 3.96
C TYR A 129 -9.32 -18.21 5.09
N TYR A 130 -10.38 -17.48 4.74
CA TYR A 130 -11.24 -16.77 5.67
C TYR A 130 -12.52 -17.54 6.06
N ALA A 131 -12.63 -18.83 5.73
CA ALA A 131 -13.82 -19.64 6.03
C ALA A 131 -14.03 -19.87 7.54
N SER A 132 -12.98 -19.75 8.36
CA SER A 132 -13.00 -20.02 9.80
C SER A 132 -13.55 -18.89 10.69
N ASN A 133 -14.01 -17.78 10.10
CA ASN A 133 -14.45 -16.59 10.84
C ASN A 133 -15.97 -16.37 10.81
N LYS A 134 -16.76 -17.45 10.72
CA LYS A 134 -18.23 -17.43 10.78
C LYS A 134 -18.74 -17.80 12.17
#